data_AF-A0A7V6YHY8-F1
#
_entry.id   AF-A0A7V6YHY8-F1
#
_cell.length_a   1.000
_cell.length_b   1.000
_cell.length_c   1.000
_cell.angle_alpha   90.00
_cell.angle_beta   90.00
_cell.angle_gamma   90.00
#
_symmetry.space_group_name_H-M   'P 1'
#
loop_
_entity.id
_entity.type
_entity.pdbx_description
1 polymer ?
#
loop_
_entity_poly.entity_id
_entity_poly.type
_entity_poly.pdbx_seq_one_letter_code
_entity_poly.pdbx_strand_id
1 'polypeptide(L)' 'MEIKQYPCLGCAKGCSIQVELERGRVDRIQGYGCQKGKELALAFVTMD' A
#
# COMPACT_ATOMS: atom_id res chain seq x y z
N MET A 1 1.25 -16.08 5.03
CA MET A 1 0.60 -14.79 4.72
C MET A 1 1.23 -13.78 5.63
N GLU A 2 1.78 -12.71 5.06
CA GLU A 2 2.42 -11.62 5.80
C GLU A 2 1.65 -10.33 5.53
N ILE A 3 1.48 -9.48 6.54
CA ILE A 3 0.78 -8.21 6.43
C ILE A 3 1.76 -7.09 6.81
N LYS A 4 1.97 -6.15 5.89
CA LYS A 4 2.78 -4.95 6.12
C LYS A 4 1.91 -3.70 6.09
N GLN A 5 2.31 -2.68 6.83
CA GLN A 5 1.65 -1.38 6.85
C GLN A 5 2.62 -0.26 6.43
N TYR A 6 2.14 0.62 5.57
CA TYR A 6 2.92 1.75 5.04
C TYR A 6 2.09 3.04 5.11
N PRO A 7 2.68 4.17 5.51
CA PRO A 7 2.00 5.45 5.41
C PRO A 7 1.93 5.90 3.94
N CYS A 8 0.77 6.39 3.50
CA CYS A 8 0.63 7.02 2.20
C CYS A 8 1.32 8.38 2.19
N LEU A 9 2.33 8.53 1.34
CA LEU A 9 3.13 9.76 1.23
C LEU A 9 2.57 10.77 0.20
N GLY A 10 1.38 10.51 -0.35
CA GLY A 10 0.81 11.28 -1.45
C GLY A 10 0.15 12.61 -1.07
N CYS A 11 -0.20 12.80 0.21
CA CYS A 11 -0.80 14.02 0.75
C CYS A 11 -0.73 14.07 2.28
N ALA A 12 -1.09 15.22 2.89
CA ALA A 12 -1.06 15.43 4.33
C ALA A 12 -2.02 14.53 5.15
N LYS A 13 -2.98 13.83 4.52
CA LYS A 13 -3.89 12.92 5.23
C LYS A 13 -3.19 11.66 5.75
N GLY A 14 -2.09 11.23 5.14
CA GLY A 14 -1.27 10.11 5.63
C GLY A 14 -2.04 8.79 5.82
N CYS A 15 -2.91 8.41 4.87
CA CYS A 15 -3.68 7.16 4.96
C CYS A 15 -2.78 5.95 5.25
N SER A 16 -3.18 5.06 6.15
CA SER A 16 -2.45 3.81 6.41
C SER A 16 -2.78 2.77 5.35
N ILE A 17 -1.79 2.40 4.54
CA ILE A 17 -1.90 1.39 3.49
C ILE A 17 -1.52 0.03 4.07
N GLN A 18 -2.41 -0.95 3.90
CA GLN A 18 -2.15 -2.33 4.26
C GLN A 18 -1.82 -3.14 3.01
N VAL A 19 -0.73 -3.89 3.06
CA VAL A 19 -0.26 -4.77 1.99
C VAL A 19 -0.23 -6.20 2.50
N GLU A 20 -0.95 -7.08 1.83
CA GLU A 20 -0.96 -8.51 2.10
C GLU A 20 -0.04 -9.20 1.10
N LEU A 21 0.92 -9.94 1.63
CA LEU A 21 1.92 -10.69 0.88
C LEU A 21 1.65 -12.19 1.02
N GLU A 22 1.56 -12.86 -0.12
CA GLU A 22 1.52 -14.32 -0.21
C GLU A 22 2.78 -14.83 -0.90
N ARG A 23 3.57 -15.65 -0.20
CA ARG A 23 4.85 -16.20 -0.69
C ARG A 23 5.80 -15.14 -1.25
N GLY A 24 5.85 -13.97 -0.60
CA GLY A 24 6.70 -12.84 -1.00
C GLY A 24 6.18 -12.03 -2.18
N ARG A 25 4.95 -12.28 -2.66
CA ARG A 25 4.30 -11.49 -3.71
C ARG A 25 3.09 -10.76 -3.16
N VAL A 26 2.80 -9.59 -3.71
CA VAL A 26 1.61 -8.82 -3.37
C VAL A 26 0.36 -9.58 -3.79
N ASP A 27 -0.48 -9.92 -2.82
CA ASP A 27 -1.81 -10.47 -3.06
C ASP A 27 -2.87 -9.36 -3.03
N ARG A 28 -2.79 -8.46 -2.05
CA ARG A 28 -3.79 -7.40 -1.86
C ARG A 28 -3.21 -6.11 -1.30
N ILE A 29 -3.77 -4.97 -1.74
CA ILE A 29 -3.48 -3.64 -1.19
C ILE A 29 -4.80 -2.96 -0.78
N GLN A 30 -4.85 -2.44 0.44
CA GLN A 30 -6.02 -1.82 1.06
C GLN A 30 -5.65 -0.54 1.82
N GLY A 31 -6.66 0.20 2.30
CA GLY A 31 -6.44 1.35 3.21
C GLY A 31 -6.14 2.69 2.52
N TYR A 32 -6.12 2.75 1.20
CA TYR A 32 -6.04 4.01 0.47
C TYR A 32 -7.36 4.80 0.56
N GLY A 33 -7.26 6.10 0.85
CA GLY A 33 -8.43 6.99 0.93
C GLY A 33 -8.80 7.70 -0.37
N CYS A 34 -8.03 7.52 -1.45
CA CYS A 34 -8.29 8.13 -2.75
C CYS A 34 -7.59 7.37 -3.90
N GLN A 35 -7.97 7.69 -5.14
CA GLN A 35 -7.40 7.08 -6.36
C GLN A 35 -5.89 7.29 -6.47
N LYS A 36 -5.40 8.52 -6.20
CA LYS A 36 -3.96 8.83 -6.19
C LYS A 36 -3.19 8.00 -5.16
N GLY A 37 -3.79 7.76 -3.99
CA GLY A 37 -3.21 6.92 -2.96
C GLY A 37 -3.09 5.46 -3.38
N LYS A 38 -4.08 4.94 -4.14
CA LYS A 38 -4.04 3.60 -4.72
C LYS A 38 -2.89 3.44 -5.72
N GLU A 39 -2.74 4.40 -6.63
CA GLU A 39 -1.68 4.40 -7.65
C GLU A 39 -0.29 4.47 -7.01
N LEU A 40 -0.11 5.35 -6.02
CA LEU A 40 1.14 5.45 -5.26
C LEU A 40 1.45 4.17 -4.48
N ALA A 41 0.46 3.57 -3.83
CA ALA A 41 0.66 2.32 -3.11
C ALA A 41 1.12 1.19 -4.05
N LEU A 42 0.54 1.07 -5.24
CA LEU A 42 0.99 0.08 -6.23
C LEU A 42 2.44 0.32 -6.69
N ALA A 43 2.81 1.58 -6.91
CA ALA A 43 4.18 1.94 -7.31
C ALA A 43 5.20 1.69 -6.19
N PHE A 44 4.87 2.01 -4.94
CA PHE A 44 5.79 1.83 -3.80
C PHE A 44 6.04 0.36 -3.50
N VAL A 45 4.98 -0.45 -3.47
CA VAL A 45 5.07 -1.86 -3.06
C VAL A 45 5.76 -2.72 -4.11
N THR A 46 5.78 -2.30 -5.37
CA THR A 46 6.57 -2.98 -6.42
C THR A 46 8.07 -2.64 -6.37
N MET A 47 8.47 -1.68 -5.53
CA MET A 47 9.86 -1.23 -5.37
C MET A 47 10.49 -1.64 -4.02
N ASP A 48 9.72 -2.21 -3.08
CA ASP A 48 10.16 -2.71 -1.76
C ASP A 48 10.55 -4.20 -1.82
#